data_AF-A0A448Q9H7-F1
#
_entry.id   AF-A0A448Q9H7-F1
#
_cell.length_a   1.000
_cell.length_b   1.000
_cell.length_c   1.000
_cell.angle_alpha   90.00
_cell.angle_beta   90.00
_cell.angle_gamma   90.00
#
_symmetry.space_group_name_H-M   'P 1'
#
loop_
_entity.id
_entity.type
_entity.pdbx_description
1 polymer ?
#
loop_
_entity_poly.entity_id
_entity_poly.type
_entity_poly.pdbx_seq_one_letter_code
_entity_poly.pdbx_strand_id
1 'polypeptide(L)'
;MTISLNHFSTDGTEISLEQLLTAREERANLQQQLLTQYGQTLLCVTLTAVGGVKKNALLDYVFTKTLENLTALFMQLNITPTKEIVRPLATGHEAFFVLPINGRALKAATIELEENVPLARLWDLDVFDAKGNLLSRSDFALPPRVCLVCGNEAKICARTRKHAVDEIVAEMQSRAQRHYIAEYIGGQAYSALVQEARLSPKPGLVDTINNGSHKDMNLHTFEQSAVSLRPFFTQFVLKGMTTAHLPEKQILAEIRPIGLSAEKSMFEATNGINTHKGAIFSFGLVCTAMGRLLAQQNVIQSSVKFDINSICSLVAQFAQGLTDELKHYPEHFPVTAGVRLFRKYGLTGARGEAESGFNLIRTLLPQFDEFHQLDGEHRLLILLLHLMATNPDTNVVHRGGLDGLNFIQHTARDLLADHKIVLDKNILIQALMKFDIACIELNLSSGGSADLLALAIFFLSFRGN
;
A
#
# COMPACT_ATOMS: atom_id res chain seq x y z
N MET A 1 19.01 5.21 0.81
CA MET A 1 17.82 5.34 -0.05
C MET A 1 17.22 6.72 0.16
N THR A 2 16.98 7.50 -0.89
CA THR A 2 16.46 8.89 -0.75
C THR A 2 15.17 9.04 -1.54
N ILE A 3 14.11 9.55 -0.91
CA ILE A 3 12.84 9.85 -1.58
C ILE A 3 12.62 11.36 -1.52
N SER A 4 12.44 11.99 -2.69
CA SER A 4 12.09 13.41 -2.76
C SER A 4 10.68 13.63 -2.23
N LEU A 5 10.52 14.61 -1.35
CA LEU A 5 9.22 15.04 -0.87
C LEU A 5 8.66 16.08 -1.82
N ASN A 6 7.41 15.91 -2.24
CA ASN A 6 6.75 16.89 -3.09
C ASN A 6 6.26 18.06 -2.22
N HIS A 7 6.91 19.23 -2.34
CA HIS A 7 6.38 20.44 -1.74
C HIS A 7 5.42 21.10 -2.73
N PHE A 8 4.12 20.98 -2.49
CA PHE A 8 3.12 21.53 -3.38
C PHE A 8 3.16 23.06 -3.34
N SER A 9 3.15 23.74 -4.49
CA SER A 9 3.04 25.22 -4.47
C SER A 9 1.68 25.63 -3.87
N THR A 10 1.72 26.64 -3.01
CA THR A 10 0.53 27.30 -2.45
C THR A 10 0.20 28.60 -3.18
N ASP A 11 1.00 28.96 -4.19
CA ASP A 11 0.81 30.16 -4.99
C ASP A 11 -0.43 30.03 -5.86
N GLY A 12 -1.10 31.15 -6.07
CA GLY A 12 -2.28 31.23 -6.92
C GLY A 12 -2.87 32.62 -6.90
N THR A 13 -3.98 32.80 -7.61
CA THR A 13 -4.69 34.07 -7.67
C THR A 13 -5.54 34.28 -6.43
N GLU A 14 -5.40 35.42 -5.77
CA GLU A 14 -6.31 35.81 -4.70
C GLU A 14 -7.70 36.09 -5.25
N ILE A 15 -8.71 35.61 -4.54
CA ILE A 15 -10.12 35.74 -4.90
C ILE A 15 -10.75 36.82 -4.03
N SER A 16 -11.53 37.72 -4.64
CA SER A 16 -12.23 38.77 -3.89
C SER A 16 -13.35 38.19 -3.01
N LEU A 17 -13.77 38.95 -1.99
CA LEU A 17 -14.90 38.56 -1.15
C LEU A 17 -16.19 38.42 -1.98
N GLU A 18 -16.40 39.29 -2.97
CA GLU A 18 -17.55 39.23 -3.88
C GLU A 18 -17.57 37.93 -4.68
N GLN A 19 -16.45 37.57 -5.30
CA GLN A 19 -16.32 36.31 -6.04
C GLN A 19 -16.58 35.08 -5.16
N LEU A 20 -16.13 35.11 -3.90
CA LEU A 20 -16.41 34.05 -2.92
C LEU A 20 -17.89 33.95 -2.53
N LEU A 21 -18.57 35.08 -2.38
CA LEU A 21 -20.00 35.11 -2.07
C LEU A 21 -20.83 34.62 -3.26
N THR A 22 -20.54 35.11 -4.46
CA THR A 22 -21.18 34.64 -5.70
C THR A 22 -21.02 33.13 -5.88
N ALA A 23 -19.80 32.60 -5.71
CA ALA A 23 -19.56 31.16 -5.83
C ALA A 23 -20.36 30.34 -4.80
N ARG A 24 -20.55 30.85 -3.57
CA ARG A 24 -21.38 30.19 -2.55
C ARG A 24 -22.86 30.17 -2.94
N GLU A 25 -23.37 31.27 -3.48
CA GLU A 25 -24.75 31.34 -3.98
C GLU A 25 -24.97 30.41 -5.17
N GLU A 26 -24.06 30.41 -6.14
CA GLU A 26 -24.10 29.49 -7.29
C GLU A 26 -24.07 28.02 -6.85
N ARG A 27 -23.24 27.69 -5.86
CA ARG A 27 -23.20 26.36 -5.26
C ARG A 27 -24.51 25.98 -4.59
N ALA A 28 -25.08 26.86 -3.77
CA ALA A 28 -26.36 26.62 -3.10
C ALA A 28 -27.51 26.43 -4.11
N ASN A 29 -27.54 27.25 -5.16
CA ASN A 29 -28.52 27.13 -6.24
C ASN A 29 -28.38 25.80 -6.99
N LEU A 30 -27.15 25.37 -7.29
CA LEU A 30 -26.92 24.07 -7.91
C LEU A 30 -27.34 22.92 -7.00
N GLN A 31 -27.06 22.98 -5.69
CA GLN A 31 -27.51 21.97 -4.73
C GLN A 31 -29.04 21.83 -4.75
N GLN A 32 -29.76 22.94 -4.69
CA GLN A 32 -31.23 22.95 -4.75
C GLN A 32 -31.76 22.42 -6.09
N GLN A 33 -31.14 22.81 -7.21
CA GLN A 33 -31.51 22.32 -8.53
C GLN A 33 -31.36 20.80 -8.61
N LEU A 34 -30.22 20.25 -8.17
CA LEU A 34 -29.98 18.80 -8.19
C LEU A 34 -30.95 18.05 -7.28
N LEU A 35 -31.17 18.54 -6.06
CA LEU A 35 -32.13 17.92 -5.13
C LEU A 35 -33.55 17.90 -5.70
N THR A 36 -33.99 19.02 -6.28
CA THR A 36 -35.34 19.14 -6.87
C THR A 36 -35.49 18.28 -8.12
N GLN A 37 -34.48 18.25 -8.99
CA GLN A 37 -34.53 17.52 -10.26
C GLN A 37 -34.50 16.01 -10.07
N TYR A 38 -33.68 15.50 -9.14
CA TYR A 38 -33.45 14.06 -9.01
C TYR A 38 -34.17 13.42 -7.82
N GLY A 39 -34.51 14.17 -6.77
CA GLY A 39 -35.18 13.63 -5.58
C GLY A 39 -34.38 12.53 -4.86
N GLN A 40 -33.05 12.58 -4.95
CA GLN A 40 -32.12 11.59 -4.41
C GLN A 40 -31.12 12.26 -3.45
N THR A 41 -30.34 11.45 -2.74
CA THR A 41 -29.26 11.94 -1.86
C THR A 41 -28.21 12.67 -2.70
N LEU A 42 -27.78 13.83 -2.21
CA LEU A 42 -26.73 14.64 -2.84
C LEU A 42 -25.50 14.68 -1.93
N LEU A 43 -24.35 14.28 -2.45
CA LEU A 43 -23.04 14.55 -1.87
C LEU A 43 -22.45 15.80 -2.54
N CYS A 44 -22.17 16.84 -1.76
CA CYS A 44 -21.40 17.99 -2.17
C CYS A 44 -19.99 17.90 -1.56
N VAL A 45 -18.98 18.11 -2.39
CA VAL A 45 -17.57 18.02 -2.02
C VAL A 45 -16.95 19.40 -2.17
N THR A 46 -16.38 19.91 -1.09
CA THR A 46 -15.51 21.09 -1.06
C THR A 46 -14.23 20.75 -0.31
N LEU A 47 -13.27 21.67 -0.28
CA LEU A 47 -12.03 21.50 0.49
C LEU A 47 -11.93 22.52 1.63
N THR A 48 -11.18 22.15 2.67
CA THR A 48 -10.71 23.09 3.68
C THR A 48 -9.66 24.01 3.04
N ALA A 49 -10.09 25.15 2.49
CA ALA A 49 -9.23 26.14 1.84
C ALA A 49 -9.18 27.45 2.65
N VAL A 50 -8.04 27.72 3.29
CA VAL A 50 -7.77 28.94 4.08
C VAL A 50 -7.10 30.03 3.25
N GLY A 51 -7.17 31.30 3.70
CA GLY A 51 -6.55 32.43 3.00
C GLY A 51 -7.31 32.92 1.75
N GLY A 52 -6.71 33.82 0.98
CA GLY A 52 -7.30 34.42 -0.24
C GLY A 52 -7.17 33.55 -1.49
N VAL A 53 -6.16 32.68 -1.55
CA VAL A 53 -5.93 31.74 -2.66
C VAL A 53 -6.74 30.47 -2.44
N LYS A 54 -7.66 30.16 -3.37
CA LYS A 54 -8.56 28.99 -3.27
C LYS A 54 -8.24 27.86 -4.26
N LYS A 55 -7.27 28.08 -5.14
CA LYS A 55 -6.79 27.09 -6.09
C LYS A 55 -5.28 27.22 -6.23
N ASN A 56 -4.60 26.12 -5.98
CA ASN A 56 -3.15 25.96 -6.07
C ASN A 56 -2.82 24.46 -6.15
N ALA A 57 -1.54 24.11 -6.36
CA ALA A 57 -1.13 22.72 -6.54
C ALA A 57 -1.43 21.83 -5.33
N LEU A 58 -1.42 22.38 -4.11
CA LEU A 58 -1.79 21.66 -2.89
C LEU A 58 -3.26 21.26 -2.93
N LEU A 59 -4.16 22.21 -3.20
CA LEU A 59 -5.59 21.97 -3.26
C LEU A 59 -5.99 21.10 -4.46
N ASP A 60 -5.30 21.24 -5.60
CA ASP A 60 -5.46 20.36 -6.76
C ASP A 60 -5.14 18.89 -6.40
N TYR A 61 -4.03 18.66 -5.68
CA TYR A 61 -3.66 17.33 -5.20
C TYR A 61 -4.71 16.77 -4.23
N VAL A 62 -5.10 17.55 -3.22
CA VAL A 62 -6.09 17.12 -2.22
C VAL A 62 -7.42 16.79 -2.88
N PHE A 63 -7.88 17.62 -3.83
CA PHE A 63 -9.14 17.39 -4.55
C PHE A 63 -9.09 16.11 -5.37
N THR A 64 -8.00 15.90 -6.13
CA THR A 64 -7.79 14.67 -6.90
C THR A 64 -7.89 13.44 -6.01
N LYS A 65 -7.23 13.45 -4.84
CA LYS A 65 -7.30 12.35 -3.88
C LYS A 65 -8.65 12.19 -3.21
N THR A 66 -9.43 13.26 -3.07
CA THR A 66 -10.82 13.17 -2.62
C THR A 66 -11.65 12.39 -3.62
N LEU A 67 -11.56 12.72 -4.92
CA LEU A 67 -12.34 12.07 -5.97
C LEU A 67 -11.96 10.59 -6.14
N GLU A 68 -10.67 10.26 -6.09
CA GLU A 68 -10.19 8.87 -6.14
C GLU A 68 -10.76 8.02 -4.99
N ASN A 69 -10.73 8.55 -3.75
CA ASN A 69 -11.26 7.84 -2.59
C ASN A 69 -12.79 7.72 -2.62
N LEU A 70 -13.51 8.75 -3.10
CA LEU A 70 -14.95 8.68 -3.28
C LEU A 70 -15.35 7.66 -4.36
N THR A 71 -14.58 7.56 -5.44
CA THR A 71 -14.79 6.55 -6.48
C THR A 71 -14.65 5.14 -5.91
N ALA A 72 -13.59 4.89 -5.13
CA ALA A 72 -13.40 3.62 -4.45
C ALA A 72 -14.53 3.31 -3.45
N LEU A 73 -14.99 4.32 -2.70
CA LEU A 73 -16.13 4.17 -1.79
C LEU A 73 -17.42 3.80 -2.54
N PHE A 74 -17.71 4.44 -3.67
CA PHE A 74 -18.89 4.14 -4.46
C PHE A 74 -18.85 2.72 -5.02
N MET A 75 -17.68 2.25 -5.47
CA MET A 75 -17.48 0.85 -5.89
C MET A 75 -17.73 -0.11 -4.73
N GLN A 76 -17.18 0.15 -3.54
CA GLN A 76 -17.38 -0.67 -2.35
C GLN A 76 -18.85 -0.76 -1.94
N LEU A 77 -19.59 0.34 -2.06
CA LEU A 77 -21.02 0.39 -1.75
C LEU A 77 -21.90 -0.11 -2.91
N ASN A 78 -21.31 -0.50 -4.03
CA ASN A 78 -22.00 -0.88 -5.27
C ASN A 78 -22.99 0.18 -5.76
N ILE A 79 -22.57 1.45 -5.76
CA ILE A 79 -23.37 2.61 -6.18
C ILE A 79 -22.76 3.22 -7.43
N THR A 80 -23.59 3.54 -8.41
CA THR A 80 -23.21 4.41 -9.54
C THR A 80 -23.91 5.76 -9.38
N PRO A 81 -23.19 6.90 -9.43
CA PRO A 81 -23.81 8.22 -9.40
C PRO A 81 -24.83 8.37 -10.54
N THR A 82 -26.05 8.80 -10.21
CA THR A 82 -27.06 9.19 -11.20
C THR A 82 -26.67 10.47 -11.93
N LYS A 83 -25.98 11.37 -11.23
CA LYS A 83 -25.36 12.55 -11.81
C LYS A 83 -24.05 12.87 -11.11
N GLU A 84 -23.06 13.22 -11.92
CA GLU A 84 -21.76 13.72 -11.46
C GLU A 84 -21.48 15.08 -12.12
N ILE A 85 -20.99 16.03 -11.32
CA ILE A 85 -20.52 17.34 -11.78
C ILE A 85 -19.25 17.67 -11.01
N VAL A 86 -18.14 17.89 -11.72
CA VAL A 86 -16.85 18.30 -11.15
C VAL A 86 -16.50 19.70 -11.65
N ARG A 87 -16.20 20.64 -10.75
CA ARG A 87 -15.93 22.05 -11.04
C ARG A 87 -14.63 22.50 -10.36
N PRO A 88 -13.49 22.48 -11.06
CA PRO A 88 -12.22 22.96 -10.51
C PRO A 88 -12.09 24.48 -10.65
N LEU A 89 -12.93 25.24 -9.95
CA LEU A 89 -13.04 26.70 -10.09
C LEU A 89 -11.87 27.44 -9.42
N ALA A 90 -11.59 28.66 -9.87
CA ALA A 90 -10.61 29.54 -9.22
C ALA A 90 -11.02 29.89 -7.77
N THR A 91 -12.33 29.94 -7.49
CA THR A 91 -12.95 30.18 -6.18
C THR A 91 -12.88 28.97 -5.23
N GLY A 92 -12.38 27.83 -5.70
CA GLY A 92 -12.26 26.57 -4.95
C GLY A 92 -12.79 25.37 -5.74
N HIS A 93 -12.21 24.21 -5.49
CA HIS A 93 -12.69 22.96 -6.09
C HIS A 93 -14.02 22.52 -5.49
N GLU A 94 -14.92 22.08 -6.37
CA GLU A 94 -16.23 21.56 -5.97
C GLU A 94 -16.60 20.33 -6.80
N ALA A 95 -17.25 19.35 -6.17
CA ALA A 95 -17.92 18.26 -6.89
C ALA A 95 -19.29 17.94 -6.30
N PHE A 96 -20.16 17.40 -7.14
CA PHE A 96 -21.53 17.05 -6.79
C PHE A 96 -21.85 15.65 -7.33
N PHE A 97 -22.33 14.79 -6.44
CA PHE A 97 -22.74 13.43 -6.79
C PHE A 97 -24.17 13.20 -6.30
N VAL A 98 -25.08 12.99 -7.25
CA VAL A 98 -26.44 12.52 -6.96
C VAL A 98 -26.40 11.00 -6.93
N LEU A 99 -26.73 10.41 -5.78
CA LEU A 99 -26.47 9.00 -5.49
C LEU A 99 -27.76 8.27 -5.09
N PRO A 100 -28.06 7.10 -5.69
CA PRO A 100 -29.23 6.29 -5.36
C PRO A 100 -29.02 5.48 -4.07
N ILE A 101 -28.75 6.17 -2.96
CA ILE A 101 -28.55 5.58 -1.63
C ILE A 101 -29.26 6.42 -0.56
N ASN A 102 -29.61 5.80 0.56
CA ASN A 102 -30.11 6.52 1.73
C ASN A 102 -29.07 7.51 2.27
N GLY A 103 -29.48 8.76 2.50
CA GLY A 103 -28.58 9.82 2.97
C GLY A 103 -27.85 9.49 4.28
N ARG A 104 -28.51 8.81 5.24
CA ARG A 104 -27.85 8.43 6.49
C ARG A 104 -26.79 7.34 6.27
N ALA A 105 -27.04 6.38 5.39
CA ALA A 105 -26.07 5.36 5.05
C ALA A 105 -24.83 5.97 4.36
N LEU A 106 -25.04 6.89 3.40
CA LEU A 106 -23.95 7.61 2.77
C LEU A 106 -23.17 8.47 3.76
N LYS A 107 -23.86 9.20 4.65
CA LYS A 107 -23.18 10.03 5.66
C LYS A 107 -22.36 9.21 6.63
N ALA A 108 -22.83 8.03 7.05
CA ALA A 108 -22.04 7.11 7.86
C ALA A 108 -20.76 6.67 7.12
N ALA A 109 -20.89 6.28 5.85
CA ALA A 109 -19.76 5.84 5.03
C ALA A 109 -18.73 6.96 4.77
N THR A 110 -19.17 8.21 4.54
CA THR A 110 -18.25 9.34 4.38
C THR A 110 -17.59 9.74 5.70
N ILE A 111 -18.26 9.59 6.84
CA ILE A 111 -17.65 9.78 8.16
C ILE A 111 -16.54 8.74 8.40
N GLU A 112 -16.81 7.47 8.11
CA GLU A 112 -15.82 6.40 8.23
C GLU A 112 -14.60 6.65 7.32
N LEU A 113 -14.85 7.11 6.09
CA LEU A 113 -13.78 7.50 5.16
C LEU A 113 -12.93 8.65 5.73
N GLU A 114 -13.56 9.67 6.31
CA GLU A 114 -12.88 10.82 6.93
C GLU A 114 -12.00 10.44 8.14
N GLU A 115 -12.37 9.38 8.86
CA GLU A 115 -11.66 8.93 10.05
C GLU A 115 -10.51 7.98 9.72
N ASN A 116 -10.60 7.23 8.62
CA ASN A 116 -9.60 6.25 8.21
C ASN A 116 -8.50 6.81 7.28
N VAL A 117 -8.76 7.92 6.58
CA VAL A 117 -7.80 8.54 5.67
C VAL A 117 -7.24 9.83 6.29
N PRO A 118 -5.94 9.89 6.67
CA PRO A 118 -5.37 11.09 7.31
C PRO A 118 -5.52 12.39 6.49
N LEU A 119 -5.51 12.28 5.16
CA LEU A 119 -5.70 13.41 4.24
C LEU A 119 -7.15 13.91 4.23
N ALA A 120 -8.13 13.05 4.57
CA ALA A 120 -9.55 13.37 4.49
C ALA A 120 -10.01 14.43 5.49
N ARG A 121 -9.16 14.77 6.46
CA ARG A 121 -9.33 15.95 7.31
C ARG A 121 -9.35 17.27 6.54
N LEU A 122 -8.87 17.29 5.30
CA LEU A 122 -8.90 18.44 4.41
C LEU A 122 -10.13 18.45 3.49
N TRP A 123 -10.94 17.39 3.52
CA TRP A 123 -12.14 17.26 2.71
C TRP A 123 -13.35 17.79 3.48
N ASP A 124 -14.30 18.33 2.74
CA ASP A 124 -15.58 18.76 3.28
C ASP A 124 -16.69 18.06 2.50
N LEU A 125 -17.20 16.98 3.10
CA LEU A 125 -18.19 16.07 2.51
C LEU A 125 -19.58 16.32 3.11
N ASP A 126 -20.33 17.20 2.47
CA ASP A 126 -21.70 17.54 2.83
C ASP A 126 -22.68 16.59 2.17
N VAL A 127 -23.49 15.89 2.98
CA VAL A 127 -24.50 14.96 2.50
C VAL A 127 -25.88 15.52 2.79
N PHE A 128 -26.66 15.75 1.75
CA PHE A 128 -28.05 16.13 1.82
C PHE A 128 -28.92 14.89 1.57
N ASP A 129 -29.92 14.66 2.42
CA ASP A 129 -30.91 13.62 2.16
C ASP A 129 -31.80 13.97 0.95
N ALA A 130 -32.64 13.03 0.51
CA ALA A 130 -33.57 13.24 -0.60
C ALA A 130 -34.60 14.37 -0.37
N LYS A 131 -34.75 14.85 0.87
CA LYS A 131 -35.62 15.98 1.22
C LYS A 131 -34.86 17.31 1.25
N GLY A 132 -33.55 17.28 1.01
CA GLY A 132 -32.67 18.45 1.05
C GLY A 132 -32.17 18.83 2.45
N ASN A 133 -32.33 17.96 3.45
CA ASN A 133 -31.76 18.22 4.78
C ASN A 133 -30.28 17.85 4.81
N LEU A 134 -29.43 18.79 5.24
CA LEU A 134 -28.01 18.53 5.47
C LEU A 134 -27.81 17.64 6.71
N LEU A 135 -27.13 16.51 6.53
CA LEU A 135 -26.81 15.59 7.60
C LEU A 135 -25.47 15.94 8.25
N SER A 136 -25.50 16.05 9.58
CA SER A 136 -24.38 16.44 10.43
C SER A 136 -23.85 15.27 11.26
N ARG A 137 -22.67 15.42 11.88
CA ARG A 137 -22.10 14.41 12.80
C ARG A 137 -22.95 14.21 14.07
N SER A 138 -23.61 15.26 14.54
CA SER A 138 -24.50 15.18 15.72
C SER A 138 -25.72 14.30 15.47
N ASP A 139 -26.18 14.17 14.22
CA ASP A 139 -27.28 13.26 13.87
C ASP A 139 -26.91 11.78 14.08
N PHE A 140 -25.62 11.49 14.25
CA PHE A 140 -25.05 10.15 14.52
C PHE A 140 -24.46 10.03 15.92
N ALA A 141 -24.74 10.97 16.83
CA ALA A 141 -24.18 11.03 18.18
C ALA A 141 -22.64 11.04 18.23
N LEU A 142 -22.00 11.59 17.19
CA LEU A 142 -20.54 11.70 17.11
C LEU A 142 -20.07 13.10 17.53
N PRO A 143 -18.86 13.20 18.14
CA PRO A 143 -18.31 14.48 18.54
C PRO A 143 -18.01 15.37 17.34
N PRO A 144 -17.93 16.70 17.55
CA PRO A 144 -17.53 17.63 16.52
C PRO A 144 -16.11 17.35 16.03
N ARG A 145 -15.79 17.83 14.81
CA ARG A 145 -14.44 17.68 14.24
C ARG A 145 -13.42 18.41 15.11
N VAL A 146 -12.28 17.75 15.35
CA VAL A 146 -11.11 18.36 15.98
C VAL A 146 -10.35 19.29 15.01
N CYS A 147 -9.74 20.33 15.55
CA CYS A 147 -8.93 21.31 14.83
C CYS A 147 -7.70 20.64 14.24
N LEU A 148 -7.37 21.00 12.98
CA LEU A 148 -6.22 20.47 12.27
C LEU A 148 -4.90 20.66 13.05
N VAL A 149 -4.79 21.77 13.78
CA VAL A 149 -3.54 22.19 14.41
C VAL A 149 -3.44 21.75 15.87
N CYS A 150 -4.46 22.01 16.70
CA CYS A 150 -4.36 21.83 18.15
C CYS A 150 -5.26 20.76 18.77
N GLY A 151 -6.04 20.03 17.98
CA GLY A 151 -6.92 18.96 18.48
C GLY A 151 -8.17 19.41 19.27
N ASN A 152 -8.30 20.70 19.61
CA ASN A 152 -9.53 21.27 20.19
C ASN A 152 -10.68 21.27 19.18
N GLU A 153 -11.90 21.64 19.56
CA GLU A 153 -13.00 21.72 18.60
C GLU A 153 -12.70 22.71 17.44
N ALA A 154 -12.82 22.23 16.20
CA ALA A 154 -12.46 22.99 15.00
C ALA A 154 -13.31 24.25 14.82
N LYS A 155 -14.62 24.17 15.09
CA LYS A 155 -15.55 25.31 14.96
C LYS A 155 -15.19 26.45 15.91
N ILE A 156 -14.76 26.12 17.14
CA ILE A 156 -14.32 27.11 18.12
C ILE A 156 -13.05 27.80 17.63
N CYS A 157 -12.04 27.03 17.20
CA CYS A 157 -10.77 27.57 16.72
C CYS A 157 -10.94 28.47 15.48
N ALA A 158 -11.82 28.08 14.55
CA ALA A 158 -12.13 28.87 13.36
C ALA A 158 -12.81 30.20 13.73
N ARG A 159 -13.80 30.16 14.65
CA ARG A 159 -14.51 31.36 15.11
C ARG A 159 -13.59 32.34 15.84
N THR A 160 -12.70 31.85 16.70
CA THR A 160 -11.77 32.69 17.47
C THR A 160 -10.51 33.05 16.68
N ARG A 161 -10.36 32.57 15.43
CA ARG A 161 -9.14 32.71 14.63
C ARG A 161 -7.88 32.35 15.43
N LYS A 162 -7.95 31.22 16.15
CA LYS A 162 -6.90 30.81 17.10
C LYS A 162 -5.54 30.60 16.44
N HIS A 163 -5.55 30.13 15.19
CA HIS A 163 -4.37 29.76 14.42
C HIS A 163 -4.18 30.71 13.25
N ALA A 164 -2.92 31.01 12.95
CA ALA A 164 -2.57 31.80 11.79
C ALA A 164 -2.73 30.98 10.50
N VAL A 165 -2.90 31.65 9.36
CA VAL A 165 -3.18 30.99 8.07
C VAL A 165 -2.00 30.11 7.64
N ASP A 166 -0.78 30.59 7.83
CA ASP A 166 0.47 29.88 7.56
C ASP A 166 0.60 28.60 8.41
N GLU A 167 0.21 28.63 9.68
CA GLU A 167 0.18 27.45 10.55
C GLU A 167 -0.78 26.37 10.02
N ILE A 168 -1.97 26.77 9.55
CA ILE A 168 -2.93 25.82 8.97
C ILE A 168 -2.42 25.29 7.62
N VAL A 169 -1.86 26.15 6.77
CA VAL A 169 -1.29 25.76 5.47
C VAL A 169 -0.11 24.79 5.66
N ALA A 170 0.74 25.00 6.67
CA ALA A 170 1.84 24.10 7.00
C ALA A 170 1.33 22.70 7.39
N GLU A 171 0.27 22.62 8.19
CA GLU A 171 -0.37 21.35 8.54
C GLU A 171 -1.03 20.68 7.32
N MET A 172 -1.68 21.46 6.45
CA MET A 172 -2.22 20.95 5.18
C MET A 172 -1.11 20.36 4.29
N GLN A 173 0.03 21.04 4.20
CA GLN A 173 1.20 20.55 3.48
C GLN A 173 1.74 19.26 4.06
N SER A 174 1.92 19.20 5.38
CA SER A 174 2.43 18.01 6.05
C SER A 174 1.57 16.78 5.75
N ARG A 175 0.23 16.94 5.77
CA ARG A 175 -0.71 15.86 5.43
C ARG A 175 -0.61 15.44 3.97
N ALA A 176 -0.58 16.39 3.04
CA ALA A 176 -0.47 16.10 1.62
C ALA A 176 0.86 15.40 1.29
N GLN A 177 1.97 15.86 1.86
CA GLN A 177 3.29 15.26 1.72
C GLN A 177 3.34 13.83 2.26
N ARG A 178 2.80 13.61 3.47
CA ARG A 178 2.71 12.27 4.09
C ARG A 178 1.88 11.31 3.24
N HIS A 179 0.75 11.77 2.72
CA HIS A 179 -0.08 10.96 1.82
C HIS A 179 0.65 10.65 0.51
N TYR A 180 1.26 11.65 -0.11
CA TYR A 180 2.01 11.51 -1.36
C TYR A 180 3.14 10.48 -1.24
N ILE A 181 3.96 10.57 -0.17
CA ILE A 181 5.05 9.61 0.01
C ILE A 181 4.54 8.21 0.34
N ALA A 182 3.43 8.08 1.07
CA ALA A 182 2.82 6.79 1.32
C ALA A 182 2.34 6.12 0.03
N GLU A 183 1.72 6.89 -0.87
CA GLU A 183 1.33 6.41 -2.20
C GLU A 183 2.52 6.05 -3.07
N TYR A 184 3.60 6.83 -3.00
CA TYR A 184 4.84 6.53 -3.72
C TYR A 184 5.42 5.20 -3.25
N ILE A 185 5.57 5.00 -1.94
CA ILE A 185 6.07 3.73 -1.36
C ILE A 185 5.14 2.57 -1.73
N GLY A 186 3.82 2.74 -1.62
CA GLY A 186 2.84 1.72 -2.03
C GLY A 186 2.92 1.39 -3.52
N GLY A 187 3.18 2.41 -4.36
CA GLY A 187 3.44 2.26 -5.79
C GLY A 187 4.72 1.47 -6.08
N GLN A 188 5.79 1.69 -5.33
CA GLN A 188 7.03 0.92 -5.48
C GLN A 188 6.82 -0.54 -5.07
N ALA A 189 6.02 -0.81 -4.03
CA ALA A 189 5.67 -2.18 -3.63
C ALA A 189 4.88 -2.90 -4.74
N TYR A 190 3.88 -2.22 -5.31
CA TYR A 190 3.16 -2.71 -6.49
C TYR A 190 4.09 -3.00 -7.68
N SER A 191 4.98 -2.05 -8.02
CA SER A 191 5.93 -2.22 -9.13
C SER A 191 6.86 -3.40 -8.90
N ALA A 192 7.30 -3.62 -7.66
CA ALA A 192 8.17 -4.74 -7.32
C ALA A 192 7.48 -6.10 -7.48
N LEU A 193 6.20 -6.21 -7.10
CA LEU A 193 5.40 -7.42 -7.35
C LEU A 193 5.24 -7.71 -8.85
N VAL A 194 4.91 -6.69 -9.64
CA VAL A 194 4.75 -6.86 -11.09
C VAL A 194 6.09 -7.20 -11.76
N GLN A 195 7.17 -6.56 -11.33
CA GLN A 195 8.52 -6.83 -11.87
C GLN A 195 8.98 -8.25 -11.52
N GLU A 196 8.73 -8.73 -10.30
CA GLU A 196 8.98 -10.11 -9.92
C GLU A 196 8.17 -11.07 -10.79
N ALA A 197 6.86 -10.85 -10.95
CA ALA A 197 5.99 -11.71 -11.74
C ALA A 197 6.41 -11.76 -13.22
N ARG A 198 6.94 -10.65 -13.75
CA ARG A 198 7.38 -10.54 -15.15
C ARG A 198 8.82 -10.97 -15.41
N LEU A 199 9.64 -11.17 -14.38
CA LEU A 199 11.01 -11.66 -14.57
C LEU A 199 10.96 -13.09 -15.13
N SER A 200 11.82 -13.41 -16.11
CA SER A 200 11.84 -14.75 -16.72
C SER A 200 13.25 -15.12 -17.21
N PRO A 201 13.62 -16.41 -17.21
CA PRO A 201 12.88 -17.56 -16.67
C PRO A 201 12.98 -17.68 -15.14
N LYS A 202 11.89 -18.07 -14.46
CA LYS A 202 11.87 -18.35 -13.01
C LYS A 202 11.53 -19.83 -12.74
N PRO A 203 12.52 -20.69 -12.47
CA PRO A 203 12.31 -22.14 -12.38
C PRO A 203 11.19 -22.57 -11.41
N GLY A 204 10.16 -23.23 -11.94
CA GLY A 204 9.00 -23.75 -11.21
C GLY A 204 8.01 -22.68 -10.73
N LEU A 205 8.25 -21.40 -11.02
CA LEU A 205 7.42 -20.26 -10.65
C LEU A 205 6.61 -19.76 -11.87
N VAL A 206 5.56 -18.99 -11.61
CA VAL A 206 4.84 -18.29 -12.68
C VAL A 206 5.70 -17.14 -13.20
N ASP A 207 5.84 -17.04 -14.51
CA ASP A 207 6.54 -15.95 -15.18
C ASP A 207 5.90 -15.55 -16.53
N THR A 208 6.62 -14.84 -17.41
CA THR A 208 6.11 -14.43 -18.73
C THR A 208 6.14 -15.55 -19.78
N ILE A 209 6.95 -16.59 -19.55
CA ILE A 209 7.13 -17.71 -20.46
C ILE A 209 6.09 -18.78 -20.16
N ASN A 210 5.86 -19.11 -18.89
CA ASN A 210 4.94 -20.18 -18.48
C ASN A 210 4.40 -20.02 -17.04
N ASN A 211 3.58 -20.98 -16.60
CA ASN A 211 2.96 -20.97 -15.26
C ASN A 211 3.77 -21.76 -14.21
N GLY A 212 4.99 -22.18 -14.54
CA GLY A 212 5.81 -23.08 -13.75
C GLY A 212 5.06 -24.33 -13.34
N SER A 213 5.21 -24.70 -12.07
CA SER A 213 4.56 -25.87 -11.47
C SER A 213 3.08 -25.63 -11.09
N HIS A 214 2.46 -24.55 -11.54
CA HIS A 214 1.09 -24.19 -11.19
C HIS A 214 0.11 -24.50 -12.31
N LYS A 215 -1.13 -24.84 -11.92
CA LYS A 215 -2.25 -25.11 -12.85
C LYS A 215 -3.42 -24.16 -12.63
N ASP A 216 -3.42 -23.48 -11.49
CA ASP A 216 -4.45 -22.60 -10.98
C ASP A 216 -4.12 -21.11 -11.18
N MET A 217 -2.86 -20.75 -11.42
CA MET A 217 -2.42 -19.36 -11.57
C MET A 217 -1.52 -19.16 -12.80
N ASN A 218 -1.51 -17.92 -13.28
CA ASN A 218 -0.69 -17.45 -14.41
C ASN A 218 -0.30 -15.98 -14.20
N LEU A 219 0.50 -15.41 -15.11
CA LEU A 219 0.95 -14.02 -15.02
C LEU A 219 -0.21 -13.03 -14.83
N HIS A 220 -1.30 -13.20 -15.57
CA HIS A 220 -2.46 -12.32 -15.46
C HIS A 220 -3.08 -12.33 -14.06
N THR A 221 -3.12 -13.51 -13.42
CA THR A 221 -3.60 -13.67 -12.04
C THR A 221 -2.72 -12.89 -11.06
N PHE A 222 -1.39 -12.92 -11.25
CA PHE A 222 -0.45 -12.14 -10.45
C PHE A 222 -0.62 -10.62 -10.68
N GLU A 223 -0.79 -10.18 -11.92
CA GLU A 223 -1.00 -8.76 -12.23
C GLU A 223 -2.30 -8.22 -11.62
N GLN A 224 -3.41 -8.95 -11.73
CA GLN A 224 -4.68 -8.61 -11.09
C GLN A 224 -4.54 -8.51 -9.57
N SER A 225 -3.86 -9.48 -8.98
CA SER A 225 -3.55 -9.48 -7.56
C SER A 225 -2.74 -8.25 -7.15
N ALA A 226 -1.66 -7.92 -7.87
CA ALA A 226 -0.82 -6.76 -7.55
C ALA A 226 -1.62 -5.45 -7.62
N VAL A 227 -2.47 -5.27 -8.64
CA VAL A 227 -3.36 -4.10 -8.75
C VAL A 227 -4.28 -3.99 -7.52
N SER A 228 -4.90 -5.09 -7.11
CA SER A 228 -5.80 -5.11 -5.94
C SER A 228 -5.09 -4.78 -4.62
N LEU A 229 -3.79 -5.07 -4.52
CA LEU A 229 -3.00 -4.90 -3.30
C LEU A 229 -2.39 -3.51 -3.16
N ARG A 230 -2.22 -2.76 -4.26
CA ARG A 230 -1.59 -1.44 -4.27
C ARG A 230 -2.13 -0.47 -3.20
N PRO A 231 -3.47 -0.31 -3.01
CA PRO A 231 -3.99 0.61 -1.99
C PRO A 231 -3.62 0.19 -0.56
N PHE A 232 -3.52 -1.12 -0.29
CA PHE A 232 -3.20 -1.64 1.04
C PHE A 232 -1.76 -1.34 1.44
N PHE A 233 -0.80 -1.37 0.50
CA PHE A 233 0.57 -0.94 0.80
C PHE A 233 0.64 0.52 1.23
N THR A 234 -0.11 1.42 0.59
CA THR A 234 -0.28 2.80 1.05
C THR A 234 -0.86 2.86 2.47
N GLN A 235 -1.89 2.07 2.75
CA GLN A 235 -2.52 2.01 4.08
C GLN A 235 -1.55 1.53 5.16
N PHE A 236 -0.71 0.52 4.90
CA PHE A 236 0.33 0.07 5.83
C PHE A 236 1.33 1.20 6.16
N VAL A 237 1.76 1.97 5.15
CA VAL A 237 2.65 3.13 5.38
C VAL A 237 1.95 4.19 6.25
N LEU A 238 0.72 4.56 5.92
CA LEU A 238 -0.05 5.55 6.68
C LEU A 238 -0.31 5.08 8.12
N LYS A 239 -0.63 3.79 8.31
CA LYS A 239 -0.82 3.19 9.63
C LYS A 239 0.49 3.18 10.43
N GLY A 240 1.62 2.92 9.78
CA GLY A 240 2.94 3.08 10.37
C GLY A 240 3.17 4.51 10.90
N MET A 241 2.83 5.53 10.11
CA MET A 241 2.97 6.93 10.54
C MET A 241 2.09 7.27 11.75
N THR A 242 0.81 6.86 11.73
CA THR A 242 -0.14 7.21 12.79
C THR A 242 0.12 6.46 14.09
N THR A 243 0.69 5.26 14.02
CA THR A 243 1.00 4.42 15.18
C THR A 243 2.42 4.60 15.69
N ALA A 244 3.23 5.51 15.14
CA ALA A 244 4.64 5.70 15.49
C ALA A 244 4.90 5.95 16.99
N HIS A 245 3.92 6.46 17.72
CA HIS A 245 3.96 6.70 19.16
C HIS A 245 3.75 5.43 20.01
N LEU A 246 3.21 4.36 19.43
CA LEU A 246 2.97 3.09 20.12
C LEU A 246 4.26 2.24 20.19
N PRO A 247 4.43 1.42 21.24
CA PRO A 247 5.49 0.43 21.32
C PRO A 247 5.46 -0.57 20.15
N GLU A 248 6.63 -1.00 19.68
CA GLU A 248 6.81 -1.86 18.50
C GLU A 248 6.03 -3.18 18.61
N LYS A 249 6.00 -3.77 19.80
CA LYS A 249 5.26 -5.01 20.10
C LYS A 249 3.73 -4.92 19.89
N GLN A 250 3.17 -3.71 19.82
CA GLN A 250 1.73 -3.50 19.60
C GLN A 250 1.38 -3.36 18.12
N ILE A 251 2.37 -3.16 17.24
CA ILE A 251 2.15 -2.77 15.85
C ILE A 251 1.53 -3.88 15.02
N LEU A 252 1.86 -5.14 15.28
CA LEU A 252 1.23 -6.27 14.59
C LEU A 252 -0.29 -6.30 14.78
N ALA A 253 -0.79 -5.96 15.98
CA ALA A 253 -2.23 -5.94 16.24
C ALA A 253 -2.92 -4.81 15.44
N GLU A 254 -2.25 -3.66 15.32
CA GLU A 254 -2.74 -2.49 14.59
C GLU A 254 -2.84 -2.71 13.07
N ILE A 255 -1.94 -3.49 12.48
CA ILE A 255 -1.89 -3.69 11.02
C ILE A 255 -2.55 -4.99 10.56
N ARG A 256 -2.85 -5.92 11.47
CA ARG A 256 -3.50 -7.20 11.13
C ARG A 256 -4.84 -7.03 10.41
N PRO A 257 -5.74 -6.10 10.79
CA PRO A 257 -6.98 -5.87 10.05
C PRO A 257 -6.73 -5.44 8.59
N ILE A 258 -5.70 -4.62 8.34
CA ILE A 258 -5.32 -4.19 6.98
C ILE A 258 -4.85 -5.41 6.17
N GLY A 259 -4.02 -6.27 6.77
CA GLY A 259 -3.55 -7.50 6.12
C GLY A 259 -4.68 -8.47 5.77
N LEU A 260 -5.66 -8.66 6.66
CA LEU A 260 -6.82 -9.51 6.38
C LEU A 260 -7.69 -8.95 5.26
N SER A 261 -7.89 -7.63 5.22
CA SER A 261 -8.61 -6.98 4.12
C SER A 261 -7.85 -7.08 2.80
N ALA A 262 -6.52 -6.96 2.83
CA ALA A 262 -5.66 -7.14 1.67
C ALA A 262 -5.73 -8.58 1.12
N GLU A 263 -5.70 -9.59 2.01
CA GLU A 263 -5.88 -10.99 1.62
C GLU A 263 -7.25 -11.22 0.97
N LYS A 264 -8.33 -10.68 1.55
CA LYS A 264 -9.66 -10.76 0.98
C LYS A 264 -9.74 -10.13 -0.41
N SER A 265 -9.21 -8.92 -0.57
CA SER A 265 -9.18 -8.21 -1.86
C SER A 265 -8.39 -8.99 -2.92
N MET A 266 -7.25 -9.58 -2.52
CA MET A 266 -6.48 -10.46 -3.39
C MET A 266 -7.32 -11.66 -3.84
N PHE A 267 -7.94 -12.39 -2.91
CA PHE A 267 -8.75 -13.57 -3.26
C PHE A 267 -9.95 -13.22 -4.14
N GLU A 268 -10.60 -12.08 -3.92
CA GLU A 268 -11.69 -11.61 -4.78
C GLU A 268 -11.19 -11.31 -6.19
N ALA A 269 -10.05 -10.61 -6.32
CA ALA A 269 -9.44 -10.27 -7.61
C ALA A 269 -8.93 -11.50 -8.38
N THR A 270 -8.58 -12.58 -7.68
CA THR A 270 -8.00 -13.80 -8.26
C THR A 270 -8.95 -15.00 -8.24
N ASN A 271 -10.26 -14.80 -8.06
CA ASN A 271 -11.24 -15.89 -8.01
C ASN A 271 -10.90 -17.01 -7.00
N GLY A 272 -10.37 -16.64 -5.84
CA GLY A 272 -10.03 -17.55 -4.75
C GLY A 272 -8.62 -18.14 -4.80
N ILE A 273 -7.77 -17.70 -5.73
CA ILE A 273 -6.40 -18.22 -5.89
C ILE A 273 -5.42 -17.47 -4.99
N ASN A 274 -4.58 -18.22 -4.27
CA ASN A 274 -3.55 -17.65 -3.40
C ASN A 274 -2.29 -17.29 -4.21
N THR A 275 -2.13 -16.02 -4.55
CA THR A 275 -0.95 -15.50 -5.28
C THR A 275 0.09 -14.87 -4.35
N HIS A 276 -0.27 -13.78 -3.68
CA HIS A 276 0.65 -12.89 -2.96
C HIS A 276 0.47 -12.89 -1.44
N LYS A 277 -0.10 -13.94 -0.83
CA LYS A 277 -0.33 -13.94 0.62
C LYS A 277 0.95 -13.77 1.45
N GLY A 278 2.05 -14.38 1.02
CA GLY A 278 3.36 -14.20 1.67
C GLY A 278 3.90 -12.78 1.47
N ALA A 279 3.80 -12.25 0.25
CA ALA A 279 4.13 -10.85 -0.02
C ALA A 279 3.30 -9.85 0.80
N ILE A 280 1.98 -10.03 0.97
CA ILE A 280 1.14 -9.16 1.81
C ILE A 280 1.71 -9.06 3.23
N PHE A 281 2.13 -10.19 3.80
CA PHE A 281 2.74 -10.24 5.12
C PHE A 281 4.07 -9.47 5.14
N SER A 282 5.00 -9.79 4.24
CA SER A 282 6.34 -9.20 4.21
C SER A 282 6.33 -7.69 3.90
N PHE A 283 5.62 -7.30 2.83
CA PHE A 283 5.46 -5.90 2.45
C PHE A 283 4.65 -5.11 3.48
N GLY A 284 3.62 -5.72 4.08
CA GLY A 284 2.84 -5.07 5.14
C GLY A 284 3.72 -4.63 6.31
N LEU A 285 4.65 -5.48 6.76
CA LEU A 285 5.62 -5.15 7.80
C LEU A 285 6.60 -4.06 7.37
N VAL A 286 7.17 -4.20 6.16
CA VAL A 286 8.17 -3.26 5.64
C VAL A 286 7.57 -1.88 5.37
N CYS A 287 6.42 -1.79 4.72
CA CYS A 287 5.69 -0.54 4.51
C CYS A 287 5.33 0.13 5.84
N THR A 288 4.89 -0.64 6.83
CA THR A 288 4.61 -0.12 8.19
C THR A 288 5.87 0.42 8.86
N ALA A 289 7.00 -0.30 8.77
CA ALA A 289 8.28 0.15 9.32
C ALA A 289 8.74 1.46 8.67
N MET A 290 8.63 1.56 7.34
CA MET A 290 8.92 2.80 6.62
C MET A 290 8.02 3.95 7.09
N GLY A 291 6.71 3.70 7.26
CA GLY A 291 5.77 4.68 7.81
C GLY A 291 6.17 5.20 9.19
N ARG A 292 6.60 4.33 10.09
CA ARG A 292 7.07 4.72 11.44
C ARG A 292 8.35 5.55 11.38
N LEU A 293 9.32 5.15 10.55
CA LEU A 293 10.56 5.90 10.35
C LEU A 293 10.31 7.28 9.73
N LEU A 294 9.31 7.40 8.86
CA LEU A 294 8.88 8.69 8.30
C LEU A 294 8.32 9.62 9.37
N ALA A 295 7.54 9.11 10.32
CA ALA A 295 6.97 9.92 11.39
C ALA A 295 8.03 10.48 12.36
N GLN A 296 9.21 9.84 12.43
CA GLN A 296 10.35 10.32 13.21
C GLN A 296 11.20 11.36 12.46
N GLN A 297 11.04 11.45 11.13
CA GLN A 297 11.75 12.41 10.29
C GLN A 297 10.94 13.69 10.13
N ASN A 298 11.65 14.82 10.04
CA ASN A 298 11.00 16.10 9.81
C ASN A 298 10.66 16.22 8.32
N VAL A 299 9.38 16.00 7.97
CA VAL A 299 8.84 16.03 6.59
C VAL A 299 8.94 17.43 5.94
N ILE A 300 9.38 18.44 6.68
CA ILE A 300 9.69 19.78 6.15
C ILE A 300 10.96 19.76 5.27
N GLN A 301 11.77 18.70 5.33
CA GLN A 301 12.93 18.52 4.44
C GLN A 301 12.49 18.20 2.99
N SER A 302 13.31 18.54 2.00
CA SER A 302 13.03 18.25 0.58
C SER A 302 13.16 16.78 0.21
N SER A 303 13.71 15.96 1.10
CA SER A 303 13.85 14.52 0.92
C SER A 303 13.88 13.80 2.26
N VAL A 304 13.51 12.53 2.24
CA VAL A 304 13.67 11.61 3.37
C VAL A 304 14.69 10.54 3.02
N LYS A 305 15.42 10.08 4.03
CA LYS A 305 16.40 9.02 3.86
C LYS A 305 15.95 7.78 4.60
N PHE A 306 16.08 6.65 3.93
CA PHE A 306 15.92 5.34 4.53
C PHE A 306 17.22 4.57 4.46
N ASP A 307 17.46 3.85 5.54
CA ASP A 307 18.48 2.81 5.62
C ASP A 307 17.77 1.45 5.73
N ILE A 308 18.19 0.50 4.90
CA ILE A 308 17.57 -0.84 4.82
C ILE A 308 17.74 -1.55 6.16
N ASN A 309 18.91 -1.41 6.81
CA ASN A 309 19.15 -2.05 8.10
C ASN A 309 18.20 -1.51 9.18
N SER A 310 17.92 -0.21 9.17
CA SER A 310 16.97 0.42 10.08
C SER A 310 15.54 -0.08 9.85
N ILE A 311 15.09 -0.21 8.60
CA ILE A 311 13.77 -0.79 8.27
C ILE A 311 13.70 -2.24 8.76
N CYS A 312 14.66 -3.07 8.38
CA CYS A 312 14.73 -4.48 8.75
C CYS A 312 14.80 -4.71 10.26
N SER A 313 15.57 -3.90 10.98
CA SER A 313 15.67 -3.96 12.44
C SER A 313 14.33 -3.64 13.11
N LEU A 314 13.61 -2.67 12.57
CA LEU A 314 12.29 -2.31 13.08
C LEU A 314 11.25 -3.40 12.76
N VAL A 315 11.32 -4.03 11.59
CA VAL A 315 10.49 -5.21 11.28
C VAL A 315 10.74 -6.35 12.27
N ALA A 316 12.01 -6.65 12.59
CA ALA A 316 12.36 -7.67 13.58
C ALA A 316 11.71 -7.39 14.95
N GLN A 317 11.66 -6.12 15.36
CA GLN A 317 11.01 -5.71 16.60
C GLN A 317 9.48 -5.88 16.56
N PHE A 318 8.82 -5.63 15.42
CA PHE A 318 7.39 -5.94 15.28
C PHE A 318 7.14 -7.44 15.35
N ALA A 319 7.98 -8.21 14.67
CA ALA A 319 7.82 -9.64 14.46
C ALA A 319 8.22 -10.49 15.67
N GLN A 320 8.83 -9.90 16.71
CA GLN A 320 9.33 -10.61 17.87
C GLN A 320 8.22 -11.49 18.51
N GLY A 321 8.45 -12.80 18.55
CA GLY A 321 7.54 -13.79 19.13
C GLY A 321 6.59 -14.45 18.11
N LEU A 322 6.60 -14.05 16.84
CA LEU A 322 5.80 -14.68 15.78
C LEU A 322 6.15 -16.14 15.53
N THR A 323 7.40 -16.55 15.72
CA THR A 323 7.77 -17.97 15.61
C THR A 323 7.39 -18.75 16.86
N ASP A 324 7.34 -18.11 18.02
CA ASP A 324 6.81 -18.71 19.25
C ASP A 324 5.29 -18.95 19.17
N GLU A 325 4.55 -18.14 18.41
CA GLU A 325 3.15 -18.45 18.08
C GLU A 325 3.00 -19.77 17.30
N LEU A 326 4.00 -20.18 16.50
CA LEU A 326 3.96 -21.46 15.79
C LEU A 326 4.13 -22.64 16.75
N LYS A 327 4.88 -22.45 17.85
CA LYS A 327 5.02 -23.45 18.93
C LYS A 327 3.72 -23.60 19.70
N HIS A 328 3.06 -22.49 20.02
CA HIS A 328 1.83 -22.45 20.83
C HIS A 328 0.57 -22.21 19.98
N TYR A 329 0.54 -22.78 18.77
CA TYR A 329 -0.59 -22.58 17.86
C TYR A 329 -1.89 -23.14 18.47
N PRO A 330 -2.95 -22.33 18.64
CA PRO A 330 -4.13 -22.76 19.37
C PRO A 330 -4.84 -23.94 18.69
N GLU A 331 -5.21 -24.96 19.48
CA GLU A 331 -5.78 -26.21 18.95
C GLU A 331 -7.14 -26.04 18.26
N HIS A 332 -7.86 -24.97 18.56
CA HIS A 332 -9.16 -24.67 17.95
C HIS A 332 -9.06 -24.06 16.54
N PHE A 333 -7.85 -23.69 16.08
CA PHE A 333 -7.65 -23.19 14.72
C PHE A 333 -7.21 -24.31 13.76
N PRO A 334 -7.66 -24.28 12.49
CA PRO A 334 -7.18 -25.20 11.47
C PRO A 334 -5.66 -25.13 11.31
N VAL A 335 -5.00 -26.29 11.36
CA VAL A 335 -3.54 -26.37 11.19
C VAL A 335 -3.15 -25.94 9.77
N THR A 336 -2.47 -24.81 9.67
CA THR A 336 -1.96 -24.32 8.38
C THR A 336 -0.74 -25.12 7.91
N ALA A 337 -0.42 -25.04 6.62
CA ALA A 337 0.79 -25.63 6.06
C ALA A 337 2.06 -25.18 6.81
N GLY A 338 2.16 -23.89 7.14
CA GLY A 338 3.29 -23.34 7.90
C GLY A 338 3.43 -23.96 9.29
N VAL A 339 2.34 -24.09 10.04
CA VAL A 339 2.36 -24.72 11.38
C VAL A 339 2.77 -26.19 11.28
N ARG A 340 2.26 -26.92 10.28
CA ARG A 340 2.64 -28.33 10.05
C ARG A 340 4.13 -28.48 9.74
N LEU A 341 4.67 -27.65 8.85
CA LEU A 341 6.08 -27.68 8.46
C LEU A 341 7.00 -27.25 9.61
N PHE A 342 6.59 -26.25 10.38
CA PHE A 342 7.31 -25.85 11.59
C PHE A 342 7.38 -26.99 12.62
N ARG A 343 6.25 -27.63 12.94
CA ARG A 343 6.22 -28.76 13.89
C ARG A 343 7.05 -29.95 13.42
N LYS A 344 7.06 -30.23 12.12
CA LYS A 344 7.75 -31.41 11.56
C LYS A 344 9.24 -31.20 11.34
N TYR A 345 9.65 -30.01 10.92
CA TYR A 345 11.02 -29.74 10.43
C TYR A 345 11.68 -28.50 11.04
N GLY A 346 11.00 -27.76 11.92
CA GLY A 346 11.52 -26.51 12.50
C GLY A 346 11.52 -25.31 11.52
N LEU A 347 10.90 -25.45 10.35
CA LEU A 347 10.87 -24.40 9.33
C LEU A 347 9.93 -23.26 9.71
N THR A 348 10.50 -22.08 9.95
CA THR A 348 9.79 -20.88 10.40
C THR A 348 9.12 -20.08 9.27
N GLY A 349 9.60 -20.25 8.03
CA GLY A 349 9.07 -19.58 6.84
C GLY A 349 9.10 -18.05 6.93
N ALA A 350 8.13 -17.39 6.30
CA ALA A 350 8.06 -15.92 6.25
C ALA A 350 8.08 -15.24 7.63
N ARG A 351 7.55 -15.90 8.68
CA ARG A 351 7.59 -15.38 10.06
C ARG A 351 9.01 -15.33 10.61
N GLY A 352 9.81 -16.36 10.36
CA GLY A 352 11.22 -16.39 10.77
C GLY A 352 12.05 -15.39 9.99
N GLU A 353 11.80 -15.23 8.69
CA GLU A 353 12.42 -14.17 7.90
C GLU A 353 12.12 -12.79 8.50
N ALA A 354 10.86 -12.49 8.81
CA ALA A 354 10.48 -11.23 9.45
C ALA A 354 11.11 -11.05 10.85
N GLU A 355 11.11 -12.07 11.70
CA GLU A 355 11.77 -12.02 13.02
C GLU A 355 13.27 -11.77 12.92
N SER A 356 13.93 -12.30 11.88
CA SER A 356 15.35 -12.04 11.63
C SER A 356 15.62 -10.65 11.04
N GLY A 357 14.57 -9.87 10.73
CA GLY A 357 14.67 -8.63 9.99
C GLY A 357 15.14 -8.86 8.55
N PHE A 358 14.60 -9.88 7.88
CA PHE A 358 14.97 -10.30 6.52
C PHE A 358 16.49 -10.43 6.35
N ASN A 359 17.14 -11.18 7.24
CA ASN A 359 18.58 -11.31 7.25
C ASN A 359 19.14 -11.78 5.89
N LEU A 360 18.44 -12.71 5.22
CA LEU A 360 18.85 -13.20 3.90
C LEU A 360 18.93 -12.07 2.87
N ILE A 361 17.92 -11.20 2.79
CA ILE A 361 17.94 -10.03 1.89
C ILE A 361 19.09 -9.08 2.27
N ARG A 362 19.28 -8.80 3.57
CA ARG A 362 20.36 -7.91 4.03
C ARG A 362 21.75 -8.44 3.67
N THR A 363 21.94 -9.77 3.67
CA THR A 363 23.21 -10.40 3.28
C THR A 363 23.40 -10.43 1.76
N LEU A 364 22.33 -10.62 0.98
CA LEU A 364 22.42 -10.74 -0.48
C LEU A 364 22.46 -9.40 -1.22
N LEU A 365 21.83 -8.34 -0.68
CA LEU A 365 21.81 -7.04 -1.36
C LEU A 365 23.21 -6.43 -1.61
N PRO A 366 24.19 -6.52 -0.69
CA PRO A 366 25.56 -6.11 -1.00
C PRO A 366 26.22 -6.93 -2.12
N GLN A 367 25.92 -8.24 -2.20
CA GLN A 367 26.45 -9.11 -3.25
C GLN A 367 25.88 -8.74 -4.62
N PHE A 368 24.66 -8.20 -4.66
CA PHE A 368 24.05 -7.66 -5.88
C PHE A 368 24.86 -6.51 -6.52
N ASP A 369 25.66 -5.79 -5.73
CA ASP A 369 26.51 -4.69 -6.20
C ASP A 369 27.75 -5.21 -6.96
N GLU A 370 28.16 -6.46 -6.74
CA GLU A 370 29.27 -7.10 -7.48
C GLU A 370 28.94 -7.26 -8.98
N PHE A 371 27.66 -7.41 -9.31
CA PHE A 371 27.16 -7.59 -10.67
C PHE A 371 26.71 -6.29 -11.36
N HIS A 372 27.16 -5.12 -10.88
CA HIS A 372 26.73 -3.81 -11.39
C HIS A 372 26.97 -3.58 -12.89
N GLN A 373 27.89 -4.33 -13.51
CA GLN A 373 28.15 -4.27 -14.96
C GLN A 373 27.13 -5.02 -15.81
N LEU A 374 26.32 -5.90 -15.20
CA LEU A 374 25.27 -6.66 -15.88
C LEU A 374 23.97 -5.85 -15.93
N ASP A 375 23.10 -6.15 -16.89
CA ASP A 375 21.78 -5.51 -16.97
C ASP A 375 20.86 -5.93 -15.81
N GLY A 376 19.84 -5.12 -15.55
CA GLY A 376 18.97 -5.28 -14.37
C GLY A 376 18.29 -6.64 -14.29
N GLU A 377 17.74 -7.15 -15.39
CA GLU A 377 17.08 -8.47 -15.39
C GLU A 377 18.08 -9.58 -15.11
N HIS A 378 19.25 -9.53 -15.74
CA HIS A 378 20.30 -10.52 -15.50
C HIS A 378 20.69 -10.59 -14.03
N ARG A 379 20.90 -9.44 -13.38
CA ARG A 379 21.21 -9.37 -11.95
C ARG A 379 20.08 -9.95 -11.09
N LEU A 380 18.81 -9.72 -11.46
CA LEU A 380 17.67 -10.27 -10.73
C LEU A 380 17.55 -11.79 -10.87
N LEU A 381 17.90 -12.36 -12.02
CA LEU A 381 17.97 -13.83 -12.19
C LEU A 381 19.06 -14.45 -11.30
N ILE A 382 20.22 -13.80 -11.21
CA ILE A 382 21.30 -14.22 -10.30
C ILE A 382 20.85 -14.13 -8.84
N LEU A 383 20.18 -13.03 -8.46
CA LEU A 383 19.62 -12.87 -7.12
C LEU A 383 18.59 -13.94 -6.78
N LEU A 384 17.72 -14.30 -7.73
CA LEU A 384 16.75 -15.40 -7.56
C LEU A 384 17.47 -16.72 -7.27
N LEU A 385 18.55 -17.03 -8.00
CA LEU A 385 19.34 -18.23 -7.74
C LEU A 385 19.95 -18.22 -6.34
N HIS A 386 20.50 -17.09 -5.88
CA HIS A 386 21.02 -16.99 -4.51
C HIS A 386 19.93 -17.20 -3.45
N LEU A 387 18.73 -16.66 -3.68
CA LEU A 387 17.57 -16.90 -2.82
C LEU A 387 17.17 -18.38 -2.81
N MET A 388 17.06 -19.01 -3.98
CA MET A 388 16.73 -20.44 -4.12
C MET A 388 17.80 -21.35 -3.51
N ALA A 389 19.08 -20.96 -3.55
CA ALA A 389 20.20 -21.72 -2.97
C ALA A 389 20.22 -21.73 -1.43
N THR A 390 19.59 -20.73 -0.80
CA THR A 390 19.79 -20.43 0.63
C THR A 390 18.49 -20.49 1.44
N ASN A 391 17.39 -20.00 0.88
CA ASN A 391 16.10 -19.93 1.57
C ASN A 391 15.57 -21.34 1.84
N PRO A 392 15.25 -21.70 3.09
CA PRO A 392 14.57 -22.96 3.40
C PRO A 392 13.07 -22.85 3.07
N ASP A 393 12.77 -22.73 1.78
CA ASP A 393 11.45 -22.33 1.27
C ASP A 393 10.36 -23.36 1.60
N THR A 394 9.43 -22.96 2.47
CA THR A 394 8.31 -23.78 2.89
C THR A 394 7.35 -24.15 1.76
N ASN A 395 7.28 -23.38 0.66
CA ASN A 395 6.47 -23.73 -0.51
C ASN A 395 7.04 -24.94 -1.25
N VAL A 396 8.37 -25.02 -1.35
CA VAL A 396 9.05 -26.19 -1.94
C VAL A 396 8.82 -27.41 -1.06
N VAL A 397 9.04 -27.28 0.25
CA VAL A 397 8.84 -28.40 1.20
C VAL A 397 7.39 -28.86 1.25
N HIS A 398 6.43 -27.95 1.10
CA HIS A 398 5.01 -28.29 1.00
C HIS A 398 4.72 -29.21 -0.19
N ARG A 399 5.39 -29.01 -1.33
CA ARG A 399 5.13 -29.73 -2.58
C ARG A 399 5.98 -30.99 -2.75
N GLY A 400 7.29 -30.89 -2.49
CA GLY A 400 8.27 -31.94 -2.74
C GLY A 400 9.05 -32.41 -1.51
N GLY A 401 8.66 -31.99 -0.29
CA GLY A 401 9.37 -32.36 0.93
C GLY A 401 10.80 -31.81 1.00
N LEU A 402 11.60 -32.37 1.92
CA LEU A 402 13.00 -31.95 2.08
C LEU A 402 13.86 -32.34 0.88
N ASP A 403 13.52 -33.42 0.17
CA ASP A 403 14.24 -33.82 -1.05
C ASP A 403 14.05 -32.79 -2.17
N GLY A 404 12.82 -32.28 -2.35
CA GLY A 404 12.55 -31.19 -3.28
C GLY A 404 13.30 -29.90 -2.90
N LEU A 405 13.35 -29.56 -1.61
CA LEU A 405 14.14 -28.41 -1.14
C LEU A 405 15.64 -28.60 -1.41
N ASN A 406 16.16 -29.78 -1.11
CA ASN A 406 17.55 -30.13 -1.39
C ASN A 406 17.85 -30.03 -2.88
N PHE A 407 16.98 -30.56 -3.75
CA PHE A 407 17.14 -30.45 -5.20
C PHE A 407 17.25 -28.98 -5.64
N ILE A 408 16.27 -28.14 -5.26
CA ILE A 408 16.27 -26.71 -5.61
C ILE A 408 17.56 -26.03 -5.16
N GLN A 409 17.95 -26.25 -3.90
CA GLN A 409 19.10 -25.60 -3.32
C GLN A 409 20.42 -26.07 -3.95
N HIS A 410 20.59 -27.36 -4.21
CA HIS A 410 21.81 -27.89 -4.83
C HIS A 410 21.92 -27.41 -6.29
N THR A 411 20.86 -27.53 -7.08
CA THR A 411 20.88 -27.08 -8.48
C THR A 411 21.18 -25.57 -8.57
N ALA A 412 20.58 -24.75 -7.70
CA ALA A 412 20.88 -23.32 -7.68
C ALA A 412 22.35 -23.03 -7.31
N ARG A 413 22.94 -23.75 -6.33
CA ARG A 413 24.36 -23.62 -5.98
C ARG A 413 25.28 -24.05 -7.12
N ASP A 414 24.95 -25.14 -7.81
CA ASP A 414 25.76 -25.64 -8.93
C ASP A 414 25.79 -24.63 -10.09
N LEU A 415 24.64 -24.02 -10.40
CA LEU A 415 24.56 -22.95 -11.40
C LEU A 415 25.37 -21.71 -10.99
N LEU A 416 25.30 -21.31 -9.73
CA LEU A 416 26.05 -20.17 -9.20
C LEU A 416 27.57 -20.41 -9.14
N ALA A 417 28.00 -21.67 -8.98
CA ALA A 417 29.42 -22.01 -8.95
C ALA A 417 30.10 -21.89 -10.32
N ASP A 418 29.34 -22.03 -11.42
CA ASP A 418 29.86 -21.88 -12.78
C ASP A 418 29.78 -20.42 -13.25
N HIS A 419 30.92 -19.72 -13.14
CA HIS A 419 31.04 -18.32 -13.56
C HIS A 419 30.75 -18.11 -15.05
N LYS A 420 30.93 -19.13 -15.91
CA LYS A 420 30.60 -19.00 -17.34
C LYS A 420 29.08 -18.94 -17.54
N ILE A 421 28.32 -19.65 -16.71
CA ILE A 421 26.86 -19.58 -16.71
C ILE A 421 26.44 -18.23 -16.14
N VAL A 422 26.95 -17.83 -14.98
CA VAL A 422 26.52 -16.62 -14.27
C VAL A 422 26.80 -15.33 -15.03
N LEU A 423 27.93 -15.23 -15.76
CA LEU A 423 28.33 -13.97 -16.40
C LEU A 423 27.75 -13.79 -17.82
N ASP A 424 27.29 -14.86 -18.47
CA ASP A 424 26.66 -14.79 -19.80
C ASP A 424 25.14 -14.98 -19.69
N LYS A 425 24.40 -13.90 -19.95
CA LYS A 425 22.93 -13.87 -19.84
C LYS A 425 22.27 -14.97 -20.66
N ASN A 426 22.76 -15.26 -21.86
CA ASN A 426 22.14 -16.26 -22.73
C ASN A 426 22.37 -17.66 -22.17
N ILE A 427 23.59 -17.95 -21.71
CA ILE A 427 23.90 -19.24 -21.09
C ILE A 427 23.09 -19.43 -19.80
N LEU A 428 23.00 -18.39 -18.96
CA LEU A 428 22.17 -18.40 -17.76
C LEU A 428 20.70 -18.70 -18.08
N ILE A 429 20.11 -18.00 -19.05
CA ILE A 429 18.72 -18.22 -19.47
C ILE A 429 18.51 -19.68 -19.89
N GLN A 430 19.41 -20.24 -20.71
CA GLN A 430 19.29 -21.64 -21.14
C GLN A 430 19.40 -22.62 -19.97
N ALA A 431 20.29 -22.35 -19.01
CA ALA A 431 20.43 -23.17 -17.81
C ALA A 431 19.18 -23.10 -16.90
N LEU A 432 18.62 -21.90 -16.72
CA LEU A 432 17.40 -21.69 -15.97
C LEU A 432 16.18 -22.32 -16.64
N MET A 433 16.07 -22.30 -17.97
CA MET A 433 14.99 -23.01 -18.68
C MET A 433 15.06 -24.53 -18.47
N LYS A 434 16.26 -25.12 -18.44
CA LYS A 434 16.43 -26.54 -18.09
C LYS A 434 16.04 -26.82 -16.65
N PHE A 435 16.44 -25.94 -15.74
CA PHE A 435 16.07 -26.03 -14.33
C PHE A 435 14.55 -25.89 -14.14
N ASP A 436 13.90 -25.02 -14.90
CA ASP A 436 12.46 -24.82 -14.91
C ASP A 436 11.72 -26.11 -15.29
N ILE A 437 12.10 -26.75 -16.40
CA ILE A 437 11.53 -28.04 -16.82
C ILE A 437 11.61 -29.06 -15.68
N ALA A 438 12.78 -29.20 -15.05
CA ALA A 438 12.95 -30.15 -13.94
C ALA A 438 12.08 -29.78 -12.72
N CYS A 439 11.93 -28.48 -12.41
CA CYS A 439 11.02 -28.04 -11.35
C CYS A 439 9.57 -28.38 -11.67
N ILE A 440 9.12 -28.18 -12.92
CA ILE A 440 7.76 -28.50 -13.38
C ILE A 440 7.49 -30.00 -13.29
N GLU A 441 8.42 -30.84 -13.76
CA GLU A 441 8.30 -32.30 -13.69
C GLU A 441 8.20 -32.81 -12.25
N LEU A 442 8.97 -32.20 -11.33
CA LEU A 442 8.94 -32.51 -9.90
C LEU A 442 7.85 -31.77 -9.12
N ASN A 443 7.03 -30.95 -9.80
CA ASN A 443 6.01 -30.08 -9.21
C ASN A 443 6.55 -29.19 -8.06
N LEU A 444 7.75 -28.63 -8.23
CA LEU A 444 8.41 -27.76 -7.24
C LEU A 444 8.20 -26.29 -7.58
N SER A 445 7.94 -25.46 -6.57
CA SER A 445 7.78 -24.01 -6.76
C SER A 445 8.30 -23.26 -5.53
N SER A 446 9.20 -22.31 -5.77
CA SER A 446 9.91 -21.57 -4.72
C SER A 446 9.24 -20.24 -4.39
N GLY A 447 7.96 -20.30 -4.01
CA GLY A 447 7.14 -19.11 -3.78
C GLY A 447 7.67 -18.19 -2.66
N GLY A 448 8.32 -18.73 -1.63
CA GLY A 448 8.93 -17.92 -0.58
C GLY A 448 10.16 -17.18 -1.09
N SER A 449 10.95 -17.79 -1.97
CA SER A 449 12.06 -17.12 -2.65
C SER A 449 11.57 -16.04 -3.63
N ALA A 450 10.44 -16.26 -4.30
CA ALA A 450 9.77 -15.23 -5.11
C ALA A 450 9.33 -14.03 -4.29
N ASP A 451 8.67 -14.24 -3.13
CA ASP A 451 8.29 -13.16 -2.22
C ASP A 451 9.50 -12.33 -1.74
N LEU A 452 10.61 -13.01 -1.43
CA LEU A 452 11.87 -12.34 -1.04
C LEU A 452 12.52 -11.59 -2.20
N LEU A 453 12.44 -12.13 -3.43
CA LEU A 453 12.91 -11.44 -4.64
C LEU A 453 12.13 -10.16 -4.87
N ALA A 454 10.80 -10.20 -4.79
CA ALA A 454 9.95 -9.01 -4.88
C ALA A 454 10.35 -7.97 -3.82
N LEU A 455 10.58 -8.41 -2.58
CA LEU A 455 11.00 -7.50 -1.52
C LEU A 455 12.41 -6.91 -1.74
N ALA A 456 13.33 -7.69 -2.32
CA ALA A 456 14.65 -7.18 -2.71
C ALA A 456 14.55 -6.16 -3.85
N ILE A 457 13.74 -6.42 -4.89
CA ILE A 457 13.43 -5.46 -5.96
C ILE A 457 12.90 -4.15 -5.37
N PHE A 458 11.99 -4.24 -4.39
CA PHE A 458 11.45 -3.08 -3.70
C PHE A 458 12.56 -2.25 -3.02
N PHE A 459 13.46 -2.86 -2.27
CA PHE A 459 14.59 -2.14 -1.66
C PHE A 459 15.54 -1.53 -2.69
N LEU A 460 15.85 -2.26 -3.76
CA LEU A 460 16.68 -1.77 -4.86
C LEU A 460 16.06 -0.54 -5.53
N SER A 461 14.74 -0.50 -5.64
CA SER A 461 14.02 0.62 -6.25
C SER A 461 14.24 1.98 -5.56
N PHE A 462 14.70 1.99 -4.31
CA PHE A 462 15.05 3.20 -3.58
C PHE A 462 16.57 3.44 -3.41
N ARG A 463 17.43 2.49 -3.80
CA ARG A 463 18.88 2.67 -3.74
C ARG A 463 19.38 3.70 -4.76
N GLY A 464 18.64 3.91 -5.86
CA GLY A 464 19.20 4.57 -7.05
C GLY A 464 20.19 3.62 -7.73
N ASN A 465 20.29 3.67 -9.05
CA ASN A 465 21.14 2.74 -9.82
C ASN A 465 22.60 2.72 -9.35
#